data_AF-A0AAW4PGH1-F1
#
_entry.id   AF-A0AAW4PGH1-F1
#
_cell.length_a   1.000
_cell.length_b   1.000
_cell.length_c   1.000
_cell.angle_alpha   90.00
_cell.angle_beta   90.00
_cell.angle_gamma   90.00
#
_symmetry.space_group_name_H-M   'P 1'
#
loop_
_entity.id
_entity.type
_entity.pdbx_description
1 polymer ?
#
loop_
_entity_poly.entity_id
_entity_poly.type
_entity_poly.pdbx_seq_one_letter_code
_entity_poly.pdbx_strand_id
1 'polypeptide(L)'
;MMIGAALVSAAVHFWLTPVVIAFNTTQAILFVLAGLGFVGGIIVYATRFWRREFYLLAALFALAQIIAFFVMDGPLNTLAVVSEAAEAVVVLAAGYLYTTAPSA
;
A
#
# COMPACT_ATOMS: atom_id res chain seq x y z
N MET A 1 -13.71 1.20 -3.34
CA MET A 1 -13.03 0.68 -2.12
C MET A 1 -11.52 0.65 -2.29
N MET A 2 -10.97 0.03 -3.34
CA MET A 2 -9.51 -0.06 -3.58
C MET A 2 -8.77 1.31 -3.59
N ILE A 3 -9.21 2.28 -4.41
CA ILE A 3 -8.58 3.62 -4.46
C ILE A 3 -8.61 4.31 -3.09
N GLY A 4 -9.75 4.27 -2.40
CA GLY A 4 -9.89 4.90 -1.09
C GLY A 4 -8.94 4.30 -0.05
N ALA A 5 -8.82 2.96 -0.03
CA ALA A 5 -7.89 2.27 0.84
C ALA A 5 -6.42 2.61 0.51
N ALA A 6 -6.05 2.60 -0.78
CA ALA A 6 -4.71 3.01 -1.21
C ALA A 6 -4.38 4.47 -0.86
N LEU A 7 -5.35 5.39 -0.93
CA LEU A 7 -5.19 6.78 -0.50
C LEU A 7 -4.95 6.90 1.01
N VAL A 8 -5.70 6.13 1.82
CA VAL A 8 -5.50 6.08 3.28
C VAL A 8 -4.09 5.59 3.61
N SER A 9 -3.67 4.46 3.04
CA SER A 9 -2.31 3.93 3.26
C SER A 9 -1.24 4.93 2.82
N ALA A 10 -1.36 5.53 1.64
CA ALA A 10 -0.42 6.55 1.18
C ALA A 10 -0.32 7.74 2.13
N ALA A 11 -1.47 8.26 2.59
CA ALA A 11 -1.51 9.38 3.52
C ALA A 11 -0.83 9.03 4.86
N VAL A 12 -1.09 7.85 5.42
CA VAL A 12 -0.46 7.42 6.68
C VAL A 12 1.05 7.26 6.52
N HIS A 13 1.51 6.68 5.41
CA HIS A 13 2.95 6.51 5.12
C HIS A 13 3.68 7.85 5.06
N PHE A 14 3.14 8.82 4.31
CA PHE A 14 3.73 10.16 4.25
C PHE A 14 3.64 10.90 5.58
N TRP A 15 2.53 10.75 6.31
CA TRP A 15 2.34 11.39 7.62
C TRP A 15 3.32 10.87 8.68
N LEU A 16 3.62 9.57 8.68
CA LEU A 16 4.53 8.96 9.65
C LEU A 16 6.01 9.12 9.27
N THR A 17 6.33 9.42 8.02
CA THR A 17 7.72 9.58 7.55
C THR A 17 8.56 10.55 8.42
N PRO A 18 8.10 11.77 8.76
CA PRO A 18 8.88 12.71 9.59
C PRO A 18 9.12 12.22 11.02
N VAL A 19 8.25 11.33 11.52
CA VAL A 19 8.44 10.71 12.83
C VAL A 19 9.49 9.60 12.72
N VAL A 20 9.35 8.72 11.74
CA VAL A 20 10.23 7.55 11.55
C VAL A 20 11.67 7.96 11.23
N ILE A 21 11.88 9.04 10.45
CA ILE A 21 13.23 9.50 10.08
C ILE A 21 14.08 9.91 11.28
N ALA A 22 13.46 10.30 12.40
CA ALA A 22 14.18 10.63 13.63
C ALA A 22 14.80 9.41 14.32
N PHE A 23 14.33 8.19 13.99
CA PHE A 23 14.76 6.94 14.64
C PHE A 23 15.48 6.00 13.67
N ASN A 24 15.02 5.91 12.43
CA ASN A 24 15.57 5.01 11.42
C ASN A 24 15.38 5.55 10.00
N THR A 25 16.47 6.06 9.41
CA THR A 25 16.47 6.62 8.05
C THR A 25 16.06 5.60 6.99
N THR A 26 16.50 4.35 7.10
CA THR A 26 16.14 3.30 6.13
C THR A 26 14.64 3.04 6.14
N GLN A 27 14.04 2.90 7.33
CA GLN A 27 12.58 2.72 7.44
C GLN A 27 11.82 3.95 6.94
N ALA A 28 12.33 5.17 7.16
CA ALA A 28 11.71 6.38 6.65
C ALA A 28 11.73 6.44 5.11
N ILE A 29 12.83 6.02 4.48
CA ILE A 29 12.90 5.89 3.02
C ILE A 29 11.88 4.87 2.52
N LEU A 30 11.76 3.73 3.19
CA LEU A 30 10.75 2.72 2.85
C LEU A 30 9.33 3.27 2.99
N PHE A 31 9.05 4.10 4.00
CA PHE A 31 7.75 4.76 4.15
C PHE A 31 7.43 5.68 2.98
N VAL A 32 8.39 6.51 2.54
CA VAL A 32 8.22 7.37 1.37
C VAL A 32 7.99 6.53 0.11
N LEU A 33 8.80 5.50 -0.11
CA LEU A 33 8.68 4.62 -1.27
C LEU A 33 7.33 3.87 -1.28
N ALA A 34 6.86 3.42 -0.12
CA ALA A 34 5.56 2.79 0.04
C ALA A 34 4.42 3.76 -0.33
N GLY A 35 4.46 4.98 0.23
CA GLY A 35 3.49 6.02 -0.11
C GLY A 35 3.48 6.36 -1.60
N LEU A 36 4.67 6.51 -2.21
CA LEU A 36 4.81 6.73 -3.66
C LEU A 36 4.31 5.54 -4.47
N GLY A 37 4.52 4.31 -4.01
CA GLY A 37 4.01 3.11 -4.67
C GLY A 37 2.48 3.06 -4.69
N PHE A 38 1.81 3.42 -3.59
CA PHE A 38 0.35 3.55 -3.56
C PHE A 38 -0.17 4.66 -4.48
N VAL A 39 0.44 5.86 -4.43
CA VAL A 39 0.07 6.97 -5.32
C VAL A 39 0.29 6.61 -6.79
N GLY A 40 1.45 6.04 -7.11
CA GLY A 40 1.78 5.57 -8.45
C GLY A 40 0.78 4.51 -8.94
N GLY A 41 0.45 3.54 -8.09
CA GLY A 41 -0.58 2.54 -8.35
C GLY A 41 -1.94 3.17 -8.67
N ILE A 42 -2.40 4.15 -7.89
CA ILE A 42 -3.64 4.89 -8.13
C ILE A 42 -3.60 5.62 -9.48
N ILE A 43 -2.50 6.31 -9.79
CA ILE A 43 -2.35 7.03 -11.06
C ILE A 43 -2.46 6.05 -12.23
N VAL A 44 -1.71 4.95 -12.21
CA VAL A 44 -1.77 3.94 -13.28
C VAL A 44 -3.16 3.32 -13.38
N TYR A 45 -3.81 3.04 -12.24
CA TYR A 45 -5.18 2.48 -12.16
C TYR A 45 -6.21 3.39 -12.82
N ALA A 46 -6.04 4.70 -12.70
CA ALA A 46 -6.92 5.68 -13.35
C ALA A 46 -6.68 5.82 -14.86
N THR A 47 -5.67 5.17 -15.42
CA THR A 47 -5.36 5.22 -16.86
C THR A 47 -5.87 4.00 -17.62
N ARG A 48 -5.97 4.14 -18.95
CA ARG A 48 -6.19 3.01 -19.88
C ARG A 48 -5.06 1.98 -19.91
N PHE A 49 -3.92 2.26 -19.26
CA PHE A 49 -2.79 1.35 -19.25
C PHE A 49 -2.92 0.26 -18.18
N TRP A 50 -3.94 0.32 -17.32
CA TRP A 50 -4.16 -0.72 -16.32
C TRP A 50 -4.48 -2.07 -16.97
N ARG A 51 -3.68 -3.09 -16.66
CA ARG A 51 -3.89 -4.46 -17.12
C ARG A 51 -4.21 -5.37 -15.94
N ARG A 52 -4.76 -6.54 -16.25
CA ARG A 52 -5.15 -7.53 -15.24
C ARG A 52 -4.00 -7.86 -14.29
N GLU A 53 -2.77 -7.97 -14.79
CA GLU A 53 -1.58 -8.31 -14.00
C GLU A 53 -1.25 -7.27 -12.93
N PHE A 54 -1.63 -6.00 -13.14
CA PHE A 54 -1.39 -4.95 -12.14
C PHE A 54 -2.27 -5.09 -10.90
N TYR A 55 -3.38 -5.84 -10.97
CA TYR A 55 -4.11 -6.23 -9.77
C TYR A 55 -3.29 -7.17 -8.88
N LEU A 56 -2.58 -8.15 -9.46
CA LEU A 56 -1.67 -9.00 -8.68
C LEU A 56 -0.51 -8.18 -8.11
N LEU A 57 0.08 -7.29 -8.91
CA LEU A 57 1.16 -6.43 -8.43
C LEU A 57 0.70 -5.55 -7.26
N ALA A 58 -0.49 -4.95 -7.35
CA ALA A 58 -1.06 -4.14 -6.27
C ALA A 58 -1.33 -4.98 -5.01
N ALA A 59 -1.86 -6.19 -5.16
CA ALA A 59 -2.10 -7.11 -4.04
C ALA A 59 -0.79 -7.51 -3.36
N LEU A 60 0.21 -7.93 -4.14
CA LEU A 60 1.52 -8.33 -3.63
C LEU A 60 2.26 -7.17 -2.98
N PHE A 61 2.19 -5.98 -3.58
CA PHE A 61 2.79 -4.77 -3.02
C PHE A 61 2.17 -4.41 -1.67
N ALA A 62 0.84 -4.36 -1.56
CA ALA A 62 0.16 -4.06 -0.31
C ALA A 62 0.42 -5.14 0.77
N LEU A 63 0.45 -6.42 0.38
CA LEU A 63 0.81 -7.50 1.29
C LEU A 63 2.25 -7.38 1.80
N ALA A 64 3.18 -6.92 0.95
CA ALA A 64 4.56 -6.68 1.35
C ALA A 64 4.66 -5.63 2.47
N GLN A 65 3.81 -4.61 2.45
CA GLN A 65 3.80 -3.58 3.50
C GLN A 65 3.34 -4.14 4.84
N ILE A 66 2.27 -4.94 4.83
CA ILE A 66 1.81 -5.66 6.02
C ILE A 66 2.92 -6.55 6.59
N ILE A 67 3.59 -7.32 5.74
CA ILE A 67 4.71 -8.17 6.17
C ILE A 67 5.86 -7.31 6.72
N ALA A 68 6.20 -6.21 6.05
CA ALA A 68 7.27 -5.31 6.47
C ALA A 68 6.99 -4.69 7.84
N PHE A 69 5.74 -4.31 8.13
CA PHE A 69 5.34 -3.81 9.45
C PHE A 69 5.74 -4.78 10.57
N PHE A 70 5.43 -6.07 10.42
CA PHE A 70 5.78 -7.08 11.44
C PHE A 70 7.28 -7.41 11.46
N VAL A 71 7.92 -7.54 10.29
CA VAL A 71 9.35 -7.89 10.19
C VAL A 71 10.25 -6.79 10.75
N MET A 72 9.83 -5.53 10.62
CA MET A 72 10.58 -4.37 11.09
C MET A 72 10.17 -3.90 12.50
N ASP A 73 9.43 -4.72 13.24
CA ASP A 73 8.98 -4.43 14.62
C ASP A 73 8.23 -3.09 14.72
N GLY A 74 7.29 -2.87 13.79
CA GLY A 74 6.49 -1.67 13.73
C GLY A 74 5.64 -1.46 15.00
N PRO A 75 5.60 -0.25 15.57
CA PRO A 75 4.90 -0.02 16.82
C PRO A 75 3.38 -0.09 16.61
N LEU A 76 2.71 -1.01 17.30
CA LEU A 76 1.24 -1.12 17.30
C LEU A 76 0.61 0.12 17.92
N ASN A 77 -0.01 0.94 17.07
CA ASN A 77 -0.75 2.14 17.45
C ASN A 77 -1.95 2.32 16.51
N THR A 78 -2.83 3.27 16.82
CA THR A 78 -4.06 3.49 16.04
C THR A 78 -3.80 3.77 14.56
N LEU A 79 -2.79 4.59 14.23
CA LEU A 79 -2.48 4.90 12.82
C LEU A 79 -1.89 3.69 12.09
N ALA A 80 -1.04 2.92 12.76
CA ALA A 80 -0.54 1.66 12.20
C ALA A 80 -1.71 0.72 11.88
N VAL A 81 -2.60 0.45 12.84
CA VAL A 81 -3.77 -0.42 12.62
C VAL A 81 -4.64 0.07 11.46
N VAL A 82 -4.86 1.38 11.35
CA VAL A 82 -5.62 1.96 10.23
C VAL A 82 -4.90 1.75 8.88
N SER A 83 -3.58 1.92 8.83
CA SER A 83 -2.79 1.66 7.62
C SER A 83 -2.86 0.20 7.22
N GLU A 84 -2.57 -0.72 8.15
CA GLU A 84 -2.58 -2.17 7.90
C GLU A 84 -3.96 -2.66 7.45
N ALA A 85 -5.04 -2.13 8.05
CA ALA A 85 -6.40 -2.46 7.64
C ALA A 85 -6.71 -1.95 6.22
N ALA A 86 -6.26 -0.74 5.87
CA ALA A 86 -6.42 -0.21 4.52
C ALA A 86 -5.63 -1.06 3.50
N GLU A 87 -4.42 -1.49 3.83
CA GLU A 87 -3.62 -2.36 2.98
C GLU A 87 -4.28 -3.72 2.78
N ALA A 88 -4.84 -4.32 3.84
CA ALA A 88 -5.59 -5.55 3.73
C ALA A 88 -6.81 -5.40 2.79
N VAL A 89 -7.49 -4.25 2.83
CA VAL A 89 -8.55 -3.94 1.86
C VAL A 89 -8.00 -3.86 0.43
N VAL A 90 -6.82 -3.27 0.21
CA VAL A 90 -6.18 -3.27 -1.11
C VAL A 90 -5.86 -4.69 -1.57
N VAL A 91 -5.27 -5.53 -0.72
CA VAL A 91 -4.96 -6.94 -1.02
C VAL A 91 -6.22 -7.69 -1.45
N LEU A 92 -7.29 -7.62 -0.65
CA LEU A 92 -8.53 -8.34 -0.92
C LEU A 92 -9.25 -7.81 -2.16
N ALA A 93 -9.36 -6.49 -2.30
CA ALA A 93 -10.03 -5.88 -3.45
C ALA A 93 -9.27 -6.15 -4.76
N ALA A 94 -7.94 -6.01 -4.75
CA ALA A 94 -7.12 -6.27 -5.92
C ALA A 94 -7.14 -7.76 -6.28
N GLY A 95 -7.04 -8.65 -5.29
CA GLY A 95 -7.17 -10.09 -5.49
C GLY A 95 -8.51 -10.47 -6.12
N TYR A 96 -9.62 -9.92 -5.62
CA TYR A 96 -10.93 -10.14 -6.21
C TYR A 96 -11.00 -9.64 -7.65
N LEU A 97 -10.57 -8.39 -7.91
CA LEU A 97 -10.60 -7.81 -9.25
C LEU A 97 -9.74 -8.57 -10.25
N TYR A 98 -8.63 -9.16 -9.81
CA TYR A 98 -7.80 -10.04 -10.64
C TYR A 98 -8.56 -11.27 -11.15
N THR A 99 -9.43 -11.86 -10.32
CA THR A 99 -10.22 -13.05 -10.69
C THR A 99 -11.36 -12.74 -11.63
N THR A 100 -11.87 -11.50 -11.62
CA THR A 100 -13.00 -11.09 -12.46
C THR A 100 -12.57 -10.34 -13.71
N ALA A 101 -11.35 -9.81 -13.74
CA ALA A 101 -10.83 -9.10 -14.90
C ALA A 101 -10.60 -10.08 -16.08
N PRO A 102 -10.92 -9.68 -17.32
CA PRO A 102 -10.61 -10.48 -18.50
C PRO A 102 -9.11 -10.76 -18.60
N SER A 103 -8.74 -11.99 -18.95
CA SER A 103 -7.40 -12.27 -19.48
C SER A 103 -7.21 -11.47 -20.77
N ALA A 104 -6.08 -10.77 -20.86
CA ALA A 104 -5.67 -10.11 -22.10
C ALA A 104 -5.47 -11.14 -23.24
#